data_AF-A0A7C5DKW4-F1
#
_entry.id   AF-A0A7C5DKW4-F1
#
_cell.length_a   1.000
_cell.length_b   1.000
_cell.length_c   1.000
_cell.angle_alpha   90.00
_cell.angle_beta   90.00
_cell.angle_gamma   90.00
#
_symmetry.space_group_name_H-M   'P 1'
#
loop_
_entity.id
_entity.type
_entity.pdbx_description
1 polymer ?
#
loop_
_entity_poly.entity_id
_entity_poly.type
_entity_poly.pdbx_seq_one_letter_code
_entity_poly.pdbx_strand_id
1 'polypeptide(L)'
;MKKIAIFILIVFIPSLVYSEILIPMDFSQTDHLKAYGVVYKTLEKGYNSKWLLNYRGGSFLLPSADDLEVLCRLRGVTYEQISPMDYLSIEQTIEKSNMDIVHLEKAPKIAVYTLPESKAGQLKGFAGEPWDDAVTLALTYAEIPYDTIYDTEVLQGKLEDYDWLHLHHEDFTGQFGKFYAGFHSTNWYKEIQQIDEELAHKLGFDKVWQLKQAVVQMIREYVRNGGFLFAMCAATDTYDIAQAAYGVDI
;
A
#
# COMPACT_ATOMS: atom_id res chain seq x y z
N MET A 1 -78.63 -2.05 -15.16
CA MET A 1 -77.43 -1.30 -14.72
C MET A 1 -76.31 -2.32 -14.48
N LYS A 2 -75.38 -2.48 -15.42
CA LYS A 2 -74.27 -3.45 -15.30
C LYS A 2 -73.13 -2.77 -14.54
N LYS A 3 -72.74 -3.34 -13.38
CA LYS A 3 -71.63 -2.85 -12.56
C LYS A 3 -70.32 -3.16 -13.29
N ILE A 4 -69.62 -2.13 -13.74
CA ILE A 4 -68.26 -2.24 -14.27
C ILE A 4 -67.33 -2.37 -13.07
N ALA A 5 -66.75 -3.55 -12.88
CA ALA A 5 -65.71 -3.76 -11.87
C ALA A 5 -64.40 -3.18 -12.42
N ILE A 6 -63.92 -2.09 -11.82
CA ILE A 6 -62.62 -1.50 -12.12
C ILE A 6 -61.57 -2.35 -11.41
N PHE A 7 -60.78 -3.10 -12.17
CA PHE A 7 -59.64 -3.86 -11.67
C PHE A 7 -58.44 -2.91 -11.59
N ILE A 8 -58.09 -2.46 -10.39
CA ILE A 8 -56.89 -1.65 -10.16
C ILE A 8 -55.68 -2.60 -10.22
N LEU A 9 -54.92 -2.50 -11.31
CA LEU A 9 -53.63 -3.17 -11.47
C LEU A 9 -52.59 -2.40 -10.64
N ILE A 10 -52.27 -2.89 -9.44
CA ILE A 10 -51.15 -2.38 -8.65
C ILE A 10 -49.86 -2.87 -9.31
N VAL A 11 -49.23 -2.01 -10.10
CA VAL A 11 -47.88 -2.24 -10.62
C VAL A 11 -46.90 -2.05 -9.48
N PHE A 12 -46.43 -3.15 -8.89
CA PHE A 12 -45.24 -3.13 -8.04
C PHE A 12 -44.05 -2.80 -8.93
N ILE A 13 -43.58 -1.55 -8.89
CA ILE A 13 -42.28 -1.19 -9.45
C ILE A 13 -41.25 -1.63 -8.40
N PRO A 14 -40.40 -2.64 -8.65
CA PRO A 14 -39.32 -2.95 -7.74
C PRO A 14 -38.33 -1.78 -7.77
N SER A 15 -38.31 -0.99 -6.70
CA SER A 15 -37.32 0.08 -6.50
C SER A 15 -36.00 -0.55 -6.05
N LEU A 16 -35.31 -1.23 -6.96
CA LEU A 16 -33.88 -1.49 -6.83
C LEU A 16 -33.17 -0.55 -7.80
N VAL A 17 -33.16 0.74 -7.45
CA VAL A 17 -32.18 1.65 -8.03
C VAL A 17 -30.87 1.29 -7.35
N TYR A 18 -30.04 0.51 -8.04
CA TYR A 18 -28.70 0.20 -7.59
C TYR A 18 -27.90 1.50 -7.65
N SER A 19 -27.67 2.13 -6.49
CA SER A 19 -26.71 3.22 -6.41
C SER A 19 -25.32 2.64 -6.23
N GLU A 20 -24.30 3.38 -6.61
CA GLU A 20 -22.92 3.12 -6.19
C GLU A 20 -22.49 4.27 -5.26
N ILE A 21 -21.48 4.01 -4.42
CA ILE A 21 -20.86 5.03 -3.58
C ILE A 21 -19.62 5.54 -4.32
N LEU A 22 -19.63 6.80 -4.72
CA LEU A 22 -18.46 7.49 -5.25
C LEU A 22 -17.71 8.17 -4.10
N ILE A 23 -16.46 7.80 -3.91
CA ILE A 23 -15.51 8.52 -3.04
C ILE A 23 -14.68 9.43 -3.95
N PRO A 24 -14.93 10.75 -3.98
CA PRO A 24 -14.11 11.66 -4.75
C PRO A 24 -12.71 11.75 -4.15
N MET A 25 -11.70 11.93 -5.02
CA MET A 25 -10.30 12.10 -4.61
C MET A 25 -9.72 13.44 -5.06
N ASP A 26 -10.56 14.34 -5.57
CA ASP A 26 -10.23 15.73 -5.84
C ASP A 26 -10.26 16.58 -4.54
N PHE A 27 -10.29 17.91 -4.68
CA PHE A 27 -10.28 18.84 -3.56
C PHE A 27 -11.56 18.83 -2.70
N SER A 28 -12.63 18.11 -3.09
CA SER A 28 -13.84 17.97 -2.27
C SER A 28 -13.71 16.91 -1.18
N GLN A 29 -12.66 16.09 -1.23
CA GLN A 29 -12.43 15.05 -0.23
C GLN A 29 -11.90 15.66 1.07
N THR A 30 -12.52 15.29 2.19
CA THR A 30 -12.16 15.75 3.54
C THR A 30 -10.95 15.02 4.10
N ASP A 31 -10.74 13.76 3.72
CA ASP A 31 -9.59 12.97 4.15
C ASP A 31 -9.18 11.90 3.12
N HIS A 32 -8.17 12.20 2.31
CA HIS A 32 -7.69 11.30 1.25
C HIS A 32 -7.04 10.02 1.80
N LEU A 33 -6.33 10.08 2.93
CA LEU A 33 -5.66 8.89 3.49
C LEU A 33 -6.68 7.93 4.07
N LYS A 34 -7.68 8.43 4.81
CA LYS A 34 -8.79 7.61 5.29
C LYS A 34 -9.62 7.04 4.14
N ALA A 35 -9.75 7.75 3.02
CA ALA A 35 -10.42 7.23 1.83
C ALA A 35 -9.76 5.95 1.29
N TYR A 36 -8.43 5.90 1.16
CA TYR A 36 -7.72 4.65 0.82
C TYR A 36 -8.00 3.53 1.82
N GLY A 37 -8.04 3.86 3.11
CA GLY A 37 -8.40 2.94 4.17
C GLY A 37 -9.82 2.37 4.03
N VAL A 38 -10.79 3.18 3.63
CA VAL A 38 -12.18 2.75 3.36
C VAL A 38 -12.19 1.77 2.20
N VAL A 39 -11.50 2.08 1.11
CA VAL A 39 -11.40 1.19 -0.07
C VAL A 39 -10.75 -0.13 0.32
N TYR A 40 -9.65 -0.11 1.07
CA TYR A 40 -9.00 -1.32 1.57
C TYR A 40 -9.97 -2.18 2.40
N LYS A 41 -10.67 -1.56 3.36
CA LYS A 41 -11.63 -2.27 4.22
C LYS A 41 -12.82 -2.82 3.43
N THR A 42 -13.19 -2.17 2.34
CA THR A 42 -14.22 -2.66 1.40
C THR A 42 -13.77 -3.95 0.74
N LEU A 43 -12.54 -3.99 0.23
CA LEU A 43 -11.94 -5.18 -0.37
C LEU A 43 -11.74 -6.30 0.65
N GLU A 44 -11.35 -5.98 1.90
CA GLU A 44 -11.18 -6.97 2.97
C GLU A 44 -12.50 -7.67 3.32
N LYS A 45 -13.63 -6.96 3.22
CA LYS A 45 -14.97 -7.52 3.39
C LYS A 45 -15.44 -8.38 2.19
N GLY A 46 -14.64 -8.47 1.13
CA GLY A 46 -14.95 -9.23 -0.07
C GLY A 46 -15.82 -8.49 -1.09
N TYR A 47 -16.01 -7.18 -0.93
CA TYR A 47 -16.65 -6.36 -1.96
C TYR A 47 -15.63 -5.97 -3.04
N ASN A 48 -16.06 -5.98 -4.30
CA ASN A 48 -15.27 -5.42 -5.39
C ASN A 48 -15.47 -3.92 -5.47
N SER A 49 -14.42 -3.21 -5.89
CA SER A 49 -14.42 -1.76 -6.08
C SER A 49 -13.83 -1.40 -7.44
N LYS A 50 -14.00 -0.14 -7.87
CA LYS A 50 -13.33 0.38 -9.07
C LYS A 50 -12.51 1.60 -8.70
N TRP A 51 -11.32 1.71 -9.26
CA TRP A 51 -10.50 2.91 -9.21
C TRP A 51 -10.58 3.64 -10.55
N LEU A 52 -11.09 4.86 -10.52
CA LEU A 52 -11.32 5.70 -11.69
C LEU A 52 -10.10 6.59 -11.93
N LEU A 53 -9.12 6.08 -12.66
CA LEU A 53 -7.86 6.77 -12.94
C LEU A 53 -8.11 8.12 -13.62
N ASN A 54 -7.50 9.17 -13.08
CA ASN A 54 -7.63 10.58 -13.52
C ASN A 54 -9.04 11.17 -13.50
N TYR A 55 -10.08 10.42 -13.12
CA TYR A 55 -11.41 10.97 -12.89
C TYR A 55 -11.49 11.53 -11.48
N ARG A 56 -11.74 12.84 -11.34
CA ARG A 56 -11.86 13.54 -10.05
C ARG A 56 -10.74 13.14 -9.06
N GLY A 57 -9.50 13.29 -9.48
CA GLY A 57 -8.32 13.00 -8.65
C GLY A 57 -8.02 11.51 -8.43
N GLY A 58 -8.64 10.59 -9.19
CA GLY A 58 -8.46 9.15 -8.99
C GLY A 58 -9.52 8.57 -8.06
N SER A 59 -10.80 8.90 -8.29
CA SER A 59 -11.91 8.53 -7.40
C SER A 59 -12.14 7.02 -7.31
N PHE A 60 -12.84 6.59 -6.26
CA PHE A 60 -13.23 5.19 -6.10
C PHE A 60 -14.74 5.00 -6.19
N LEU A 61 -15.17 3.92 -6.84
CA LEU A 61 -16.54 3.45 -6.79
C LEU A 61 -16.62 2.18 -5.97
N LEU A 62 -17.51 2.21 -4.97
CA LEU A 62 -17.84 1.08 -4.11
C LEU A 62 -19.30 0.68 -4.35
N PRO A 63 -19.68 -0.58 -4.09
CA PRO A 63 -21.08 -0.97 -4.11
C PRO A 63 -21.86 -0.19 -3.04
N SER A 64 -23.13 0.09 -3.30
CA SER A 64 -23.99 0.67 -2.27
C SER A 64 -24.33 -0.38 -1.22
N ALA A 65 -23.78 -0.17 -0.03
CA ALA A 65 -24.02 -0.98 1.16
C ALA A 65 -23.99 -0.09 2.41
N ASP A 66 -24.98 -0.26 3.29
CA ASP A 66 -25.17 0.58 4.48
C ASP A 66 -23.91 0.62 5.37
N ASP A 67 -23.22 -0.51 5.48
CA ASP A 67 -22.01 -0.63 6.30
C ASP A 67 -20.81 0.14 5.72
N LEU A 68 -20.76 0.32 4.40
CA LEU A 68 -19.74 1.13 3.73
C LEU A 68 -20.02 2.62 3.88
N GLU A 69 -21.29 3.05 3.80
CA GLU A 69 -21.64 4.43 4.09
C GLU A 69 -21.35 4.81 5.55
N VAL A 70 -21.71 3.92 6.50
CA VAL A 70 -21.39 4.11 7.91
C VAL A 70 -19.88 4.22 8.09
N LEU A 71 -19.10 3.38 7.39
CA LEU A 71 -17.64 3.43 7.44
C LEU A 71 -17.09 4.77 6.93
N CYS A 72 -17.57 5.29 5.79
CA CYS A 72 -17.19 6.62 5.29
C CYS A 72 -17.47 7.71 6.32
N ARG A 73 -18.68 7.73 6.89
CA ARG A 73 -19.08 8.71 7.91
C ARG A 73 -18.21 8.63 9.17
N LEU A 74 -17.96 7.42 9.68
CA LEU A 74 -17.14 7.21 10.88
C LEU A 74 -15.69 7.65 10.66
N ARG A 75 -15.17 7.50 9.44
CA ARG A 75 -13.80 7.88 9.08
C ARG A 75 -13.68 9.31 8.54
N GLY A 76 -14.77 10.07 8.50
CA GLY A 76 -14.76 11.45 8.02
C GLY A 76 -14.44 11.57 6.53
N VAL A 77 -14.78 10.55 5.72
CA VAL A 77 -14.54 10.52 4.28
C VAL A 77 -15.78 11.02 3.54
N THR A 78 -15.61 12.02 2.67
CA THR A 78 -16.66 12.50 1.76
C THR A 78 -17.02 11.39 0.79
N TYR A 79 -18.32 11.15 0.59
CA TYR A 79 -18.84 10.25 -0.42
C TYR A 79 -20.13 10.79 -1.03
N GLU A 80 -20.44 10.32 -2.23
CA GLU A 80 -21.64 10.67 -3.00
C GLU A 80 -22.37 9.39 -3.39
N GLN A 81 -23.70 9.39 -3.29
CA GLN A 81 -24.52 8.32 -3.85
C GLN A 81 -24.80 8.63 -5.32
N ILE A 82 -24.38 7.75 -6.23
CA ILE A 82 -24.56 7.92 -7.67
C ILE A 82 -25.58 6.95 -8.21
N SER A 83 -26.46 7.42 -9.10
CA SER A 83 -27.45 6.57 -9.76
C SER A 83 -26.82 5.81 -10.94
N PRO A 84 -27.49 4.79 -11.49
CA PRO A 84 -27.03 4.12 -12.71
C PRO A 84 -26.82 5.08 -13.90
N MET A 85 -27.63 6.15 -14.00
CA MET A 85 -27.48 7.16 -15.06
C MET A 85 -26.24 8.04 -14.84
N ASP A 86 -25.93 8.36 -13.59
CA ASP A 86 -24.71 9.10 -13.25
C ASP A 86 -23.48 8.25 -13.57
N TYR A 87 -23.50 6.97 -13.19
CA TYR A 87 -22.43 6.02 -13.51
C TYR A 87 -22.16 5.92 -15.02
N LEU A 88 -23.22 5.77 -15.84
CA LEU A 88 -23.08 5.76 -17.31
C LEU A 88 -22.46 7.06 -17.85
N SER A 89 -22.78 8.21 -17.22
CA SER A 89 -22.21 9.50 -17.61
C SER A 89 -20.72 9.59 -17.24
N ILE A 90 -20.33 9.01 -16.11
CA ILE A 90 -18.94 8.88 -15.67
C ILE A 90 -18.17 7.99 -16.66
N GLU A 91 -18.68 6.81 -16.98
CA GLU A 91 -18.07 5.88 -17.95
C GLU A 91 -17.84 6.57 -19.31
N GLN A 92 -18.85 7.24 -19.84
CA GLN A 92 -18.71 7.99 -21.10
C GLN A 92 -17.65 9.10 -21.04
N THR A 93 -17.48 9.73 -19.88
CA THR A 93 -16.44 10.75 -19.68
C THR A 93 -15.06 10.13 -19.69
N ILE A 94 -14.92 8.97 -19.02
CA ILE A 94 -13.68 8.21 -18.96
C ILE A 94 -13.27 7.73 -20.35
N GLU A 95 -14.17 7.11 -21.10
CA GLU A 95 -13.91 6.61 -22.46
C GLU A 95 -13.45 7.70 -23.46
N LYS A 96 -13.90 8.94 -23.27
CA LYS A 96 -13.60 10.07 -24.17
C LYS A 96 -12.35 10.87 -23.78
N SER A 97 -11.69 10.50 -22.68
CA SER A 97 -10.59 11.27 -22.08
C SER A 97 -9.38 10.39 -21.78
N ASN A 98 -8.30 10.99 -21.28
CA ASN A 98 -7.13 10.25 -20.79
C ASN A 98 -7.37 9.72 -19.36
N MET A 99 -8.34 8.81 -19.23
CA MET A 99 -8.80 8.20 -17.98
C MET A 99 -8.98 6.70 -18.18
N ASP A 100 -9.10 5.94 -17.08
CA ASP A 100 -9.30 4.49 -17.14
C ASP A 100 -10.02 3.97 -15.88
N ILE A 101 -10.54 2.74 -15.94
CA ILE A 101 -11.21 2.06 -14.83
C ILE A 101 -10.41 0.81 -14.47
N VAL A 102 -9.83 0.80 -13.28
CA VAL A 102 -9.14 -0.37 -12.72
C VAL A 102 -10.05 -1.08 -11.74
N HIS A 103 -10.27 -2.38 -11.95
CA HIS A 103 -11.03 -3.21 -11.03
C HIS A 103 -10.18 -3.65 -9.84
N LEU A 104 -10.73 -3.51 -8.64
CA LEU A 104 -10.12 -3.90 -7.38
C LEU A 104 -10.93 -5.03 -6.76
N GLU A 105 -10.31 -6.20 -6.57
CA GLU A 105 -11.02 -7.42 -6.16
C GLU A 105 -10.46 -8.05 -4.88
N LYS A 106 -9.24 -7.67 -4.47
CA LYS A 106 -8.55 -8.25 -3.31
C LYS A 106 -7.81 -7.17 -2.54
N ALA A 107 -7.94 -7.18 -1.22
CA ALA A 107 -7.09 -6.41 -0.32
C ALA A 107 -5.68 -7.05 -0.28
N PRO A 108 -4.61 -6.33 -0.62
CA PRO A 108 -3.26 -6.89 -0.60
C PRO A 108 -2.78 -7.11 0.84
N LYS A 109 -2.04 -8.20 1.06
CA LYS A 109 -1.18 -8.34 2.25
C LYS A 109 0.12 -7.58 2.02
N ILE A 110 0.43 -6.64 2.92
CA ILE A 110 1.54 -5.69 2.77
C ILE A 110 2.64 -6.00 3.77
N ALA A 111 3.87 -6.13 3.28
CA ALA A 111 5.08 -6.14 4.08
C ALA A 111 5.84 -4.81 3.89
N VAL A 112 6.26 -4.20 4.99
CA VAL A 112 7.18 -3.05 4.99
C VAL A 112 8.53 -3.52 5.47
N TYR A 113 9.54 -3.28 4.65
CA TYR A 113 10.92 -3.61 4.95
C TYR A 113 11.51 -2.55 5.88
N THR A 114 11.67 -2.90 7.14
CA THR A 114 12.17 -1.99 8.17
C THR A 114 12.82 -2.75 9.31
N LEU A 115 13.76 -2.11 9.99
CA LEU A 115 14.38 -2.68 11.18
C LEU A 115 13.29 -2.97 12.23
N PRO A 116 13.34 -4.12 12.92
CA PRO A 116 12.36 -4.42 13.97
C PRO A 116 12.29 -3.30 15.01
N GLU A 117 11.10 -2.97 15.51
CA GLU A 117 10.89 -1.87 16.48
C GLU A 117 11.80 -1.98 17.71
N SER A 118 12.08 -3.21 18.16
CA SER A 118 12.98 -3.48 19.29
C SER A 118 14.41 -2.95 19.07
N LYS A 119 14.83 -2.80 17.81
CA LYS A 119 16.11 -2.22 17.40
C LYS A 119 15.95 -0.76 16.95
N ALA A 120 14.90 -0.45 16.17
CA ALA A 120 14.64 0.91 15.70
C ALA A 120 14.41 1.91 16.84
N GLY A 121 13.65 1.53 17.89
CA GLY A 121 13.40 2.39 19.06
C GLY A 121 14.64 2.69 19.91
N GLN A 122 15.77 2.02 19.66
CA GLN A 122 17.06 2.32 20.29
C GLN A 122 17.85 3.39 19.50
N LEU A 123 17.56 3.56 18.21
CA LEU A 123 18.27 4.44 17.29
C LEU A 123 17.62 5.82 17.23
N LYS A 124 17.96 6.71 18.18
CA LYS A 124 17.47 8.09 18.17
C LYS A 124 18.21 8.95 17.14
N GLY A 125 17.47 9.61 16.24
CA GLY A 125 17.96 10.72 15.43
C GLY A 125 18.02 10.55 13.92
N PHE A 126 17.58 9.41 13.35
CA PHE A 126 17.34 9.28 11.90
C PHE A 126 16.66 7.94 11.48
N ALA A 127 16.77 6.88 12.28
CA ALA A 127 16.30 5.53 11.95
C ALA A 127 15.46 4.89 13.07
N GLY A 128 14.68 5.71 13.76
CA GLY A 128 13.92 5.28 14.93
C GLY A 128 12.91 6.27 15.45
N GLU A 129 12.73 7.41 14.79
CA GLU A 129 11.66 8.33 15.17
C GLU A 129 10.37 7.97 14.43
N PRO A 130 9.21 7.92 15.10
CA PRO A 130 7.93 7.46 14.52
C PRO A 130 7.45 8.21 13.27
N TRP A 131 8.03 9.36 12.94
CA TRP A 131 7.70 10.17 11.78
C TRP A 131 8.68 10.01 10.61
N ASP A 132 9.80 9.31 10.79
CA ASP A 132 10.82 9.12 9.74
C ASP A 132 10.37 8.08 8.69
N ASP A 133 9.37 7.25 9.01
CA ASP A 133 8.74 6.35 8.05
C ASP A 133 7.31 6.82 7.72
N ALA A 134 7.24 7.71 6.72
CA ALA A 134 5.98 8.25 6.22
C ALA A 134 5.03 7.16 5.70
N VAL A 135 5.55 5.98 5.31
CA VAL A 135 4.75 4.89 4.75
C VAL A 135 3.98 4.19 5.85
N THR A 136 4.66 3.76 6.91
CA THR A 136 4.02 3.12 8.06
C THR A 136 3.07 4.09 8.78
N LEU A 137 3.43 5.37 8.86
CA LEU A 137 2.54 6.41 9.38
C LEU A 137 1.28 6.56 8.53
N ALA A 138 1.41 6.61 7.20
CA ALA A 138 0.27 6.72 6.29
C ALA A 138 -0.63 5.48 6.34
N LEU A 139 -0.06 4.27 6.33
CA LEU A 139 -0.81 3.02 6.44
C LEU A 139 -1.54 2.92 7.79
N THR A 140 -0.84 3.25 8.88
CA THR A 140 -1.44 3.29 10.23
C THR A 140 -2.58 4.30 10.31
N TYR A 141 -2.36 5.51 9.78
CA TYR A 141 -3.40 6.55 9.76
C TYR A 141 -4.60 6.13 8.91
N ALA A 142 -4.37 5.51 7.75
CA ALA A 142 -5.43 4.94 6.91
C ALA A 142 -6.09 3.69 7.53
N GLU A 143 -5.56 3.15 8.62
CA GLU A 143 -5.98 1.87 9.23
C GLU A 143 -5.89 0.69 8.24
N ILE A 144 -4.80 0.66 7.46
CA ILE A 144 -4.45 -0.44 6.57
C ILE A 144 -3.41 -1.32 7.29
N PRO A 145 -3.69 -2.61 7.51
CA PRO A 145 -2.75 -3.51 8.18
C PRO A 145 -1.52 -3.77 7.30
N TYR A 146 -0.37 -3.86 7.95
CA TYR A 146 0.89 -4.25 7.35
C TYR A 146 1.73 -4.99 8.40
N ASP A 147 2.62 -5.84 7.93
CA ASP A 147 3.64 -6.48 8.76
C ASP A 147 5.00 -5.85 8.48
N THR A 148 5.88 -5.83 9.49
CA THR A 148 7.27 -5.41 9.33
C THR A 148 8.17 -6.64 9.17
N ILE A 149 9.08 -6.57 8.20
CA ILE A 149 10.05 -7.63 7.93
C ILE A 149 11.44 -7.03 7.70
N TYR A 150 12.49 -7.82 7.92
CA TYR A 150 13.87 -7.41 7.65
C TYR A 150 14.68 -8.55 7.03
N ASP A 151 16.01 -8.41 6.99
CA ASP A 151 16.93 -9.37 6.35
C ASP A 151 16.65 -10.83 6.75
N THR A 152 16.39 -11.10 8.04
CA THR A 152 16.19 -12.48 8.54
C THR A 152 14.91 -13.10 7.99
N GLU A 153 13.79 -12.38 8.05
CA GLU A 153 12.50 -12.82 7.55
C GLU A 153 12.53 -13.05 6.04
N VAL A 154 13.21 -12.16 5.31
CA VAL A 154 13.37 -12.28 3.85
C VAL A 154 14.16 -13.54 3.49
N LEU A 155 15.30 -13.79 4.15
CA LEU A 155 16.10 -15.00 3.92
C LEU A 155 15.42 -16.29 4.35
N GLN A 156 14.46 -16.22 5.28
CA GLN A 156 13.61 -17.35 5.67
C GLN A 156 12.46 -17.63 4.70
N GLY A 157 12.32 -16.85 3.62
CA GLY A 157 11.28 -17.04 2.61
C GLY A 157 9.92 -16.46 2.97
N LYS A 158 9.81 -15.63 4.03
CA LYS A 158 8.51 -15.07 4.44
C LYS A 158 7.85 -14.15 3.41
N LEU A 159 8.58 -13.71 2.39
CA LEU A 159 8.01 -12.90 1.30
C LEU A 159 6.87 -13.59 0.56
N GLU A 160 6.82 -14.92 0.55
CA GLU A 160 5.75 -15.70 -0.09
C GLU A 160 4.37 -15.46 0.54
N ASP A 161 4.31 -14.96 1.79
CA ASP A 161 3.06 -14.68 2.49
C ASP A 161 2.42 -13.33 2.10
N TYR A 162 3.13 -12.49 1.33
CA TYR A 162 2.75 -11.11 1.05
C TYR A 162 2.51 -10.84 -0.43
N ASP A 163 1.50 -10.03 -0.72
CA ASP A 163 1.22 -9.58 -2.09
C ASP A 163 2.18 -8.45 -2.48
N TRP A 164 2.43 -7.51 -1.56
CA TRP A 164 3.22 -6.29 -1.79
C TRP A 164 4.37 -6.17 -0.79
N LEU A 165 5.55 -5.78 -1.28
CA LEU A 165 6.72 -5.42 -0.50
C LEU A 165 7.07 -3.94 -0.70
N HIS A 166 7.17 -3.20 0.39
CA HIS A 166 7.61 -1.82 0.40
C HIS A 166 9.02 -1.69 0.96
N LEU A 167 9.93 -1.06 0.22
CA LEU A 167 11.32 -0.80 0.64
C LEU A 167 11.52 0.71 0.84
N HIS A 168 11.92 1.09 2.05
CA HIS A 168 12.19 2.48 2.39
C HIS A 168 13.57 2.63 3.04
N HIS A 169 14.39 3.53 2.49
CA HIS A 169 15.67 3.99 3.05
C HIS A 169 16.78 2.95 3.29
N GLU A 170 16.58 1.68 2.94
CA GLU A 170 17.61 0.63 3.04
C GLU A 170 18.78 0.87 2.08
N ASP A 171 19.98 0.45 2.50
CA ASP A 171 21.19 0.40 1.68
C ASP A 171 21.55 -1.05 1.34
N PHE A 172 21.06 -1.53 0.20
CA PHE A 172 21.34 -2.89 -0.25
C PHE A 172 22.77 -3.13 -0.73
N THR A 173 23.61 -2.09 -0.83
CA THR A 173 25.04 -2.29 -1.17
C THR A 173 25.84 -2.83 0.00
N GLY A 174 25.37 -2.61 1.24
CA GLY A 174 26.10 -2.93 2.46
C GLY A 174 27.37 -2.10 2.68
N GLN A 175 27.52 -0.97 1.97
CA GLN A 175 28.69 -0.08 2.06
C GLN A 175 28.50 1.10 3.02
N PHE A 176 27.30 1.24 3.61
CA PHE A 176 26.95 2.31 4.54
C PHE A 176 27.14 3.73 3.97
N GLY A 177 27.10 3.88 2.64
CA GLY A 177 27.60 5.08 1.97
C GLY A 177 26.72 6.32 2.14
N LYS A 178 25.39 6.14 2.17
CA LYS A 178 24.40 7.23 2.11
C LYS A 178 24.63 8.33 3.16
N PHE A 179 24.99 7.94 4.37
CA PHE A 179 25.15 8.87 5.50
C PHE A 179 26.59 9.03 5.97
N TYR A 180 27.55 8.32 5.35
CA TYR A 180 28.93 8.29 5.83
C TYR A 180 29.53 9.71 5.91
N ALA A 181 29.47 10.48 4.82
CA ALA A 181 30.15 11.78 4.72
C ALA A 181 29.74 12.79 5.81
N GLY A 182 28.47 12.77 6.24
CA GLY A 182 27.95 13.70 7.24
C GLY A 182 27.91 13.11 8.65
N PHE A 183 27.78 11.78 8.78
CA PHE A 183 27.34 11.15 10.03
C PHE A 183 28.21 9.99 10.51
N HIS A 184 29.32 9.64 9.82
CA HIS A 184 30.17 8.50 10.22
C HIS A 184 30.66 8.54 11.68
N SER A 185 30.70 9.74 12.29
CA SER A 185 31.14 9.93 13.67
C SER A 185 30.02 9.87 14.71
N THR A 186 28.74 9.91 14.30
CA THR A 186 27.61 9.88 15.23
C THR A 186 27.42 8.49 15.84
N ASN A 187 26.78 8.44 17.01
CA ASN A 187 26.56 7.17 17.71
C ASN A 187 25.56 6.29 16.96
N TRP A 188 24.43 6.86 16.52
CA TRP A 188 23.39 6.11 15.80
C TRP A 188 23.94 5.43 14.54
N TYR A 189 24.86 6.08 13.82
CA TYR A 189 25.42 5.52 12.60
C TYR A 189 26.32 4.30 12.90
N LYS A 190 27.16 4.42 13.93
CA LYS A 190 28.01 3.32 14.40
C LYS A 190 27.18 2.16 14.95
N GLU A 191 26.08 2.45 15.63
CA GLU A 191 25.16 1.43 16.16
C GLU A 191 24.46 0.66 15.04
N ILE A 192 24.00 1.34 13.98
CA ILE A 192 23.44 0.66 12.78
C ILE A 192 24.48 -0.25 12.15
N GLN A 193 25.69 0.26 11.93
CA GLN A 193 26.78 -0.55 11.36
C GLN A 193 27.06 -1.79 12.21
N GLN A 194 27.12 -1.65 13.53
CA GLN A 194 27.30 -2.78 14.45
C GLN A 194 26.14 -3.79 14.37
N ILE A 195 24.89 -3.30 14.34
CA ILE A 195 23.70 -4.15 14.24
C ILE A 195 23.74 -4.99 12.95
N ASP A 196 24.12 -4.38 11.82
CA ASP A 196 24.19 -5.06 10.53
C ASP A 196 25.35 -6.06 10.47
N GLU A 197 26.53 -5.70 11.00
CA GLU A 197 27.69 -6.58 11.10
C GLU A 197 27.39 -7.81 11.98
N GLU A 198 26.78 -7.60 13.16
CA GLU A 198 26.34 -8.69 14.04
C GLU A 198 25.30 -9.58 13.37
N LEU A 199 24.36 -8.99 12.64
CA LEU A 199 23.32 -9.72 11.92
C LEU A 199 23.90 -10.57 10.79
N ALA A 200 24.81 -10.01 10.00
CA ALA A 200 25.51 -10.73 8.94
C ALA A 200 26.24 -11.95 9.51
N HIS A 201 27.03 -11.78 10.58
CA HIS A 201 27.71 -12.88 11.23
C HIS A 201 26.76 -13.93 11.81
N LYS A 202 25.67 -13.49 12.46
CA LYS A 202 24.65 -14.40 13.01
C LYS A 202 23.99 -15.26 11.94
N LEU A 203 23.83 -14.71 10.73
CA LEU A 203 23.22 -15.39 9.58
C LEU A 203 24.25 -16.16 8.73
N GLY A 204 25.52 -16.17 9.13
CA GLY A 204 26.58 -16.96 8.49
C GLY A 204 27.30 -16.24 7.34
N PHE A 205 27.19 -14.91 7.24
CA PHE A 205 27.92 -14.09 6.28
C PHE A 205 29.16 -13.46 6.92
N ASP A 206 30.24 -13.33 6.15
CA ASP A 206 31.48 -12.70 6.63
C ASP A 206 31.40 -11.17 6.56
N LYS A 207 30.59 -10.64 5.65
CA LYS A 207 30.42 -9.20 5.38
C LYS A 207 28.96 -8.83 5.16
N VAL A 208 28.61 -7.59 5.51
CA VAL A 208 27.24 -7.04 5.35
C VAL A 208 26.81 -6.99 3.88
N TRP A 209 27.71 -6.62 2.96
CA TRP A 209 27.39 -6.62 1.53
C TRP A 209 26.98 -8.02 1.01
N GLN A 210 27.55 -9.10 1.56
CA GLN A 210 27.18 -10.46 1.20
C GLN A 210 25.76 -10.79 1.68
N LEU A 211 25.44 -10.40 2.92
CA LEU A 211 24.09 -10.52 3.48
C LEU A 211 23.08 -9.75 2.59
N LYS A 212 23.36 -8.48 2.30
CA LYS A 212 22.44 -7.64 1.52
C LYS A 212 22.27 -8.16 0.09
N GLN A 213 23.33 -8.64 -0.57
CA GLN A 213 23.21 -9.30 -1.87
C GLN A 213 22.34 -10.56 -1.83
N ALA A 214 22.44 -11.37 -0.76
CA ALA A 214 21.56 -12.53 -0.60
C ALA A 214 20.08 -12.12 -0.43
N VAL A 215 19.81 -11.09 0.36
CA VAL A 215 18.47 -10.51 0.54
C VAL A 215 17.91 -9.96 -0.78
N VAL A 216 18.74 -9.24 -1.55
CA VAL A 216 18.39 -8.75 -2.89
C VAL A 216 18.00 -9.87 -3.83
N GLN A 217 18.71 -11.01 -3.82
CA GLN A 217 18.32 -12.17 -4.62
C GLN A 217 16.97 -12.74 -4.19
N MET A 218 16.66 -12.81 -2.89
CA MET A 218 15.35 -13.25 -2.41
C MET A 218 14.23 -12.30 -2.86
N ILE A 219 14.44 -10.99 -2.76
CA ILE A 219 13.48 -9.98 -3.25
C ILE A 219 13.30 -10.10 -4.77
N ARG A 220 14.38 -10.34 -5.52
CA ARG A 220 14.32 -10.55 -6.96
C ARG A 220 13.47 -11.76 -7.32
N GLU A 221 13.66 -12.89 -6.64
CA GLU A 221 12.84 -14.09 -6.88
C GLU A 221 11.37 -13.86 -6.47
N TYR A 222 11.12 -13.14 -5.39
CA TYR A 222 9.77 -12.70 -5.01
C TYR A 222 9.07 -11.92 -6.15
N VAL A 223 9.75 -10.92 -6.73
CA VAL A 223 9.20 -10.15 -7.86
C VAL A 223 9.01 -11.02 -9.10
N ARG A 224 9.97 -11.90 -9.40
CA ARG A 224 9.85 -12.86 -10.53
C ARG A 224 8.67 -13.81 -10.39
N ASN A 225 8.26 -14.12 -9.16
CA ASN A 225 7.11 -14.96 -8.84
C ASN A 225 5.79 -14.17 -8.76
N GLY A 226 5.78 -12.90 -9.15
CA GLY A 226 4.57 -12.06 -9.25
C GLY A 226 4.32 -11.15 -8.04
N GLY A 227 5.26 -11.09 -7.09
CA GLY A 227 5.22 -10.13 -5.99
C GLY A 227 5.36 -8.68 -6.48
N PHE A 228 4.63 -7.75 -5.87
CA PHE A 228 4.74 -6.33 -6.20
C PHE A 228 5.76 -5.65 -5.32
N LEU A 229 6.70 -4.93 -5.94
CA LEU A 229 7.76 -4.21 -5.25
C LEU A 229 7.58 -2.70 -5.39
N PHE A 230 7.53 -2.00 -4.26
CA PHE A 230 7.56 -0.55 -4.18
C PHE A 230 8.83 -0.12 -3.47
N ALA A 231 9.82 0.36 -4.22
CA ALA A 231 11.07 0.85 -3.66
C ALA A 231 11.15 2.38 -3.77
N MET A 232 11.56 3.05 -2.68
CA MET A 232 11.66 4.51 -2.64
C MET A 232 13.01 4.99 -2.11
N CYS A 233 13.35 6.23 -2.47
CA CYS A 233 14.56 6.92 -2.05
C CYS A 233 15.82 6.11 -2.38
N ALA A 234 16.65 5.78 -1.38
CA ALA A 234 17.90 5.05 -1.59
C ALA A 234 17.70 3.57 -1.91
N ALA A 235 16.56 2.98 -1.52
CA ALA A 235 16.30 1.57 -1.79
C ALA A 235 16.22 1.29 -3.30
N THR A 236 15.74 2.25 -4.10
CA THR A 236 15.66 2.13 -5.56
C THR A 236 17.05 1.95 -6.19
N ASP A 237 17.98 2.86 -5.91
CA ASP A 237 19.31 2.83 -6.51
C ASP A 237 20.18 1.69 -5.94
N THR A 238 20.17 1.52 -4.62
CA THR A 238 21.05 0.54 -3.96
C THR A 238 20.65 -0.90 -4.28
N TYR A 239 19.35 -1.16 -4.48
CA TYR A 239 18.87 -2.48 -4.91
C TYR A 239 19.42 -2.84 -6.30
N ASP A 240 19.33 -1.92 -7.26
CA ASP A 240 19.84 -2.15 -8.62
C ASP A 240 21.37 -2.25 -8.65
N ILE A 241 22.08 -1.43 -7.88
CA ILE A 241 23.54 -1.51 -7.73
C ILE A 241 23.94 -2.88 -7.16
N ALA A 242 23.29 -3.34 -6.09
CA ALA A 242 23.60 -4.63 -5.47
C ALA A 242 23.33 -5.80 -6.41
N GLN A 243 22.29 -5.72 -7.25
CA GLN A 243 22.06 -6.71 -8.31
C GLN A 243 23.15 -6.68 -9.37
N ALA A 244 23.54 -5.49 -9.85
CA ALA A 244 24.55 -5.33 -10.89
C ALA A 244 25.95 -5.77 -10.41
N ALA A 245 26.25 -5.57 -9.13
CA ALA A 245 27.51 -5.91 -8.48
C ALA A 245 27.52 -7.30 -7.82
N TYR A 246 26.57 -8.18 -8.14
CA TYR A 246 26.43 -9.46 -7.46
C TYR A 246 27.74 -10.28 -7.47
N GLY A 247 28.18 -10.72 -6.28
CA GLY A 247 29.42 -11.45 -6.07
C GLY A 247 30.68 -10.57 -5.95
N VAL A 248 30.55 -9.24 -6.02
CA VAL A 248 31.65 -8.28 -5.91
C VAL A 248 31.39 -7.32 -4.75
N ASP A 249 32.46 -7.00 -4.01
CA ASP A 249 32.51 -5.91 -3.02
C ASP A 249 32.89 -4.60 -3.75
N ILE A 250 32.04 -3.58 -3.67
CA ILE A 250 32.10 -2.35 -4.49
C ILE A 250 32.41 -1.10 -3.68
#